data_AF-X1I5R1-F1
#
_entry.id   AF-X1I5R1-F1
#
_cell.length_a   1.000
_cell.length_b   1.000
_cell.length_c   1.000
_cell.angle_alpha   90.00
_cell.angle_beta   90.00
_cell.angle_gamma   90.00
#
_symmetry.space_group_name_H-M   'P 1'
#
loop_
_entity.id
_entity.type
_entity.pdbx_description
1 polymer ?
#
loop_
_entity_poly.entity_id
_entity_poly.type
_entity_poly.pdbx_seq_one_letter_code
_entity_poly.pdbx_strand_id
1 'polypeptide(L)'
;GVEECAEVLKDLPVDVRMMKEGTIFDTIQPVMEISGKYLDFGQYETTFLGLICQASGIATMAARCKKAAGRKEVISFGARRSHPTIAPLIERNAYIGGCDGVSAVPGAKLIGKEPVGTMPHALILIIGDTVKATKAFDEVIEPRVRRVSLIDTFNDEKIEALNVAGELGDKLYAVRLDTPRSRRAGTGHRPPRCTSSLP
;
A
#
# COMPACT_ATOMS: atom_id res chain seq x y z
N GLY A 1 -6.61 11.48 8.10
CA GLY A 1 -6.68 11.74 9.55
C GLY A 1 -7.43 13.03 9.84
N VAL A 2 -7.01 14.15 9.23
CA VAL A 2 -7.58 15.48 9.52
C VAL A 2 -9.00 15.62 8.98
N GLU A 3 -9.25 15.19 7.73
CA GLU A 3 -10.60 15.24 7.13
C GLU A 3 -11.63 14.48 7.95
N GLU A 4 -11.30 13.27 8.42
CA GLU A 4 -12.23 12.46 9.22
C GLU A 4 -12.51 13.10 10.58
N CYS A 5 -11.52 13.74 11.21
CA CYS A 5 -11.75 14.52 12.43
C CYS A 5 -12.65 15.73 12.17
N ALA A 6 -12.44 16.44 11.05
CA ALA A 6 -13.26 17.60 10.68
C ALA A 6 -14.73 17.24 10.48
N GLU A 7 -15.02 16.08 9.87
CA GLU A 7 -16.41 15.59 9.73
C GLU A 7 -17.07 15.31 11.09
N VAL A 8 -16.33 14.77 12.07
CA VAL A 8 -16.86 14.56 13.44
C VAL A 8 -17.10 15.90 14.17
N LEU A 9 -16.29 16.92 13.91
CA LEU A 9 -16.33 18.22 14.59
C LEU A 9 -17.32 19.21 13.98
N LYS A 10 -17.79 18.95 12.75
CA LYS A 10 -18.51 19.91 11.90
C LYS A 10 -19.68 20.62 12.56
N ASP A 11 -20.43 19.91 13.41
CA ASP A 11 -21.66 20.41 14.04
C ASP A 11 -21.50 20.68 15.54
N LEU A 12 -20.27 20.61 16.08
CA LEU A 12 -20.00 20.85 17.49
C LEU A 12 -19.72 22.35 17.74
N PRO A 13 -20.21 22.92 18.85
CA PRO A 13 -19.99 24.33 19.19
C PRO A 13 -18.59 24.56 19.80
N VAL A 14 -17.55 24.27 19.01
CA VAL A 14 -16.13 24.33 19.42
C VAL A 14 -15.28 25.02 18.37
N ASP A 15 -14.21 25.68 18.82
CA ASP A 15 -13.17 26.22 17.94
C ASP A 15 -12.06 25.18 17.77
N VAL A 16 -11.63 24.93 16.54
CA VAL A 16 -10.64 23.90 16.22
C VAL A 16 -9.48 24.49 15.43
N ARG A 17 -8.25 24.20 15.86
CA ARG A 17 -7.02 24.46 15.09
C ARG A 17 -6.36 23.14 14.76
N MET A 18 -6.04 22.90 13.50
CA MET A 18 -5.37 21.68 13.05
C MET A 18 -4.30 21.99 12.02
N MET A 19 -3.23 21.20 12.03
CA MET A 19 -2.28 21.20 10.92
C MET A 19 -2.96 20.73 9.63
N LYS A 20 -2.50 21.23 8.48
CA LYS A 20 -2.96 20.73 7.17
C LYS A 20 -2.55 19.27 7.01
N GLU A 21 -3.42 18.46 6.41
CA GLU A 21 -3.09 17.05 6.17
C GLU A 21 -1.84 16.91 5.28
N GLY A 22 -0.99 15.94 5.60
CA GLY A 22 0.31 15.75 4.94
C GLY A 22 1.44 16.64 5.49
N THR A 23 1.17 17.53 6.44
CA THR A 23 2.23 18.29 7.13
C THR A 23 3.13 17.34 7.93
N ILE A 24 4.44 17.53 7.82
CA ILE A 24 5.43 16.80 8.64
C ILE A 24 5.55 17.52 9.99
N PHE A 25 5.47 16.76 11.09
CA PHE A 25 5.54 17.26 12.45
C PHE A 25 6.46 16.40 13.34
N ASP A 26 6.89 16.95 14.46
CA ASP A 26 7.70 16.29 15.48
C ASP A 26 6.89 15.95 16.75
N THR A 27 7.44 15.10 17.59
CA THR A 27 6.84 14.41 18.75
C THR A 27 6.28 15.28 19.88
N ILE A 28 6.45 16.61 19.85
CA ILE A 28 5.96 17.54 20.89
C ILE A 28 5.14 18.70 20.26
N GLN A 29 4.85 18.63 18.97
CA GLN A 29 4.06 19.65 18.29
C GLN A 29 2.56 19.30 18.33
N PRO A 30 1.69 20.21 18.81
CA PRO A 30 0.25 19.96 18.80
C PRO A 30 -0.24 19.93 17.35
N VAL A 31 -0.74 18.78 16.90
CA VAL A 31 -1.30 18.61 15.55
C VAL A 31 -2.77 19.05 15.45
N MET A 32 -3.44 19.10 16.60
CA MET A 32 -4.86 19.44 16.73
C MET A 32 -5.11 20.03 18.13
N GLU A 33 -5.85 21.13 18.18
CA GLU A 33 -6.29 21.81 19.38
C GLU A 33 -7.80 22.09 19.28
N ILE A 34 -8.55 21.80 20.34
CA ILE A 34 -9.99 22.06 20.43
C ILE A 34 -10.24 22.98 21.63
N SER A 35 -11.01 24.04 21.44
CA SER A 35 -11.44 24.98 22.48
C SER A 35 -12.96 25.03 22.55
N GLY A 36 -13.53 24.84 23.73
CA GLY A 36 -14.99 24.83 23.94
C GLY A 36 -15.36 24.22 25.28
N LYS A 37 -16.66 23.94 25.49
CA LYS A 37 -17.09 23.24 26.70
C LYS A 37 -16.70 21.77 26.60
N TYR A 38 -16.01 21.26 27.61
CA TYR A 38 -15.51 19.88 27.61
C TYR A 38 -16.60 18.83 27.35
N LEU A 39 -17.80 19.02 27.88
CA LEU A 39 -18.91 18.09 27.69
C LEU A 39 -19.40 17.99 26.23
N ASP A 40 -19.11 19.01 25.40
CA ASP A 40 -19.54 19.02 24.00
C ASP A 40 -18.63 18.17 23.11
N PHE A 41 -17.36 17.96 23.49
CA PHE A 41 -16.38 17.24 22.65
C PHE A 41 -15.60 16.11 23.33
N GLY A 42 -15.51 16.08 24.67
CA GLY A 42 -14.65 15.16 25.42
C GLY A 42 -14.97 13.68 25.17
N GLN A 43 -16.23 13.35 24.89
CA GLN A 43 -16.64 11.97 24.54
C GLN A 43 -16.03 11.44 23.24
N TYR A 44 -15.52 12.33 22.36
CA TYR A 44 -14.95 11.95 21.07
C TYR A 44 -13.42 11.77 21.11
N GLU A 45 -12.77 11.90 22.27
CA GLU A 45 -11.31 11.76 22.41
C GLU A 45 -10.78 10.46 21.79
N THR A 46 -11.39 9.32 22.13
CA THR A 46 -11.05 8.01 21.56
C THR A 46 -11.15 8.00 20.03
N THR A 47 -12.16 8.66 19.48
CA THR A 47 -12.39 8.75 18.03
C THR A 47 -11.31 9.58 17.36
N PHE A 48 -11.01 10.78 17.87
CA PHE A 48 -9.97 11.65 17.31
C PHE A 48 -8.59 11.00 17.36
N LEU A 49 -8.24 10.38 18.49
CA LEU A 49 -6.97 9.67 18.63
C LEU A 49 -6.89 8.49 17.66
N GLY A 50 -7.94 7.69 17.53
CA GLY A 50 -7.98 6.56 16.61
C GLY A 50 -7.75 6.98 15.15
N LEU A 51 -8.43 8.04 14.71
CA LEU A 51 -8.35 8.58 13.36
C LEU A 51 -6.94 9.13 13.06
N ILE A 52 -6.38 9.94 13.95
CA ILE A 52 -5.08 10.58 13.72
C ILE A 52 -3.93 9.58 13.86
N CYS A 53 -3.93 8.72 14.88
CA CYS A 53 -2.82 7.81 15.16
C CYS A 53 -2.58 6.83 14.00
N GLN A 54 -3.63 6.15 13.53
CA GLN A 54 -3.48 5.15 12.47
C GLN A 54 -3.15 5.81 11.12
N ALA A 55 -3.86 6.89 10.76
CA ALA A 55 -3.62 7.63 9.52
C ALA A 55 -2.17 8.15 9.43
N SER A 56 -1.69 8.79 10.50
CA SER A 56 -0.35 9.38 10.55
C SER A 56 0.74 8.31 10.50
N GLY A 57 0.54 7.18 11.19
CA GLY A 57 1.47 6.05 11.14
C GLY A 57 1.63 5.47 9.72
N ILE A 58 0.51 5.30 9.02
CA ILE A 58 0.50 4.79 7.63
C ILE A 58 1.18 5.78 6.69
N ALA A 59 0.79 7.06 6.74
CA ALA A 59 1.38 8.10 5.88
C ALA A 59 2.88 8.27 6.13
N THR A 60 3.33 8.23 7.40
CA THR A 60 4.74 8.32 7.76
C THR A 60 5.54 7.14 7.21
N MET A 61 5.01 5.92 7.31
CA MET A 61 5.70 4.74 6.77
C MET A 61 5.74 4.76 5.24
N ALA A 62 4.66 5.18 4.58
CA ALA A 62 4.65 5.38 3.14
C ALA A 62 5.69 6.43 2.71
N ALA A 63 5.81 7.54 3.43
CA ALA A 63 6.81 8.59 3.16
C ALA A 63 8.24 8.08 3.32
N ARG A 64 8.50 7.25 4.33
CA ARG A 64 9.81 6.59 4.49
C ARG A 64 10.11 5.64 3.33
N CYS A 65 9.13 4.83 2.91
CA CYS A 65 9.27 3.94 1.76
C CYS A 65 9.51 4.73 0.47
N LYS A 66 8.76 5.81 0.23
CA LYS A 66 8.92 6.66 -0.94
C LYS A 66 10.28 7.34 -0.97
N LYS A 67 10.72 7.87 0.18
CA LYS A 67 12.07 8.44 0.33
C LYS A 67 13.17 7.41 0.00
N ALA A 68 13.03 6.17 0.49
CA ALA A 68 13.97 5.09 0.19
C ALA A 68 13.93 4.64 -1.29
N ALA A 69 12.76 4.71 -1.93
CA ALA A 69 12.58 4.39 -3.34
C ALA A 69 13.08 5.49 -4.30
N GLY A 70 13.22 6.73 -3.82
CA GLY A 70 13.67 7.87 -4.61
C GLY A 70 12.68 8.19 -5.73
N ARG A 71 13.14 8.15 -6.99
CA ARG A 71 12.28 8.42 -8.17
C ARG A 71 11.48 7.21 -8.64
N LYS A 72 11.63 6.05 -8.01
CA LYS A 72 10.91 4.83 -8.40
C LYS A 72 9.44 4.91 -7.96
N GLU A 73 8.59 4.24 -8.72
CA GLU A 73 7.18 4.06 -8.37
C GLU A 73 7.05 3.15 -7.13
N VAL A 74 6.17 3.51 -6.21
CA VAL A 74 5.81 2.75 -5.01
C VAL A 74 4.30 2.61 -4.97
N ILE A 75 3.82 1.37 -4.91
CA ILE A 75 2.38 1.06 -4.92
C ILE A 75 2.01 0.43 -3.57
N SER A 76 0.92 0.92 -2.98
CA SER A 76 0.37 0.33 -1.76
C SER A 76 -0.44 -0.94 -2.08
N PHE A 77 0.02 -2.07 -1.53
CA PHE A 77 -0.67 -3.37 -1.56
C PHE A 77 -1.08 -3.84 -0.14
N GLY A 78 -1.03 -2.95 0.84
CA GLY A 78 -1.09 -3.27 2.28
C GLY A 78 -2.47 -3.67 2.80
N ALA A 79 -3.55 -3.23 2.15
CA ALA A 79 -4.91 -3.32 2.66
C ALA A 79 -5.34 -4.73 3.12
N ARG A 80 -4.87 -5.78 2.44
CA ARG A 80 -5.19 -7.19 2.77
C ARG A 80 -4.64 -7.70 4.11
N ARG A 81 -3.81 -6.91 4.82
CA ARG A 81 -3.24 -7.25 6.14
C ARG A 81 -3.99 -6.57 7.29
N SER A 82 -5.10 -5.93 6.99
CA SER A 82 -5.91 -5.20 7.97
C SER A 82 -7.39 -5.49 7.75
N HIS A 83 -8.22 -5.04 8.69
CA HIS A 83 -9.66 -5.22 8.57
C HIS A 83 -10.19 -4.51 7.30
N PRO A 84 -11.04 -5.16 6.48
CA PRO A 84 -11.41 -4.64 5.16
C PRO A 84 -12.15 -3.30 5.22
N THR A 85 -12.84 -2.99 6.32
CA THR A 85 -13.57 -1.70 6.49
C THR A 85 -12.64 -0.50 6.49
N ILE A 86 -11.38 -0.66 6.89
CA ILE A 86 -10.39 0.43 6.92
C ILE A 86 -9.46 0.42 5.70
N ALA A 87 -9.70 -0.44 4.70
CA ALA A 87 -8.92 -0.46 3.47
C ALA A 87 -8.89 0.90 2.74
N PRO A 88 -10.00 1.67 2.61
CA PRO A 88 -9.95 3.01 2.01
C PRO A 88 -9.04 3.96 2.78
N LEU A 89 -9.11 3.93 4.13
CA LEU A 89 -8.27 4.75 5.00
C LEU A 89 -6.79 4.41 4.79
N ILE A 90 -6.44 3.13 4.70
CA ILE A 90 -5.05 2.70 4.49
C ILE A 90 -4.52 3.21 3.16
N GLU A 91 -5.25 2.99 2.07
CA GLU A 91 -4.82 3.38 0.73
C GLU A 91 -4.73 4.90 0.56
N ARG A 92 -5.72 5.65 1.08
CA ARG A 92 -5.70 7.13 1.06
C ARG A 92 -4.48 7.69 1.77
N ASN A 93 -4.20 7.22 2.99
CA ASN A 93 -3.08 7.73 3.78
C ASN A 93 -1.73 7.25 3.22
N ALA A 94 -1.65 6.06 2.62
CA ALA A 94 -0.46 5.62 1.90
C ALA A 94 -0.17 6.50 0.67
N TYR A 95 -1.21 6.89 -0.07
CA TYR A 95 -1.10 7.82 -1.19
C TYR A 95 -0.65 9.22 -0.76
N ILE A 96 -1.24 9.78 0.31
CA ILE A 96 -0.81 11.07 0.90
C ILE A 96 0.65 10.99 1.36
N GLY A 97 1.07 9.86 1.93
CA GLY A 97 2.46 9.60 2.30
C GLY A 97 3.41 9.47 1.12
N GLY A 98 2.94 9.46 -0.13
CA GLY A 98 3.77 9.50 -1.33
C GLY A 98 3.84 8.21 -2.14
N CYS A 99 3.01 7.20 -1.85
CA CYS A 99 2.80 6.10 -2.79
C CYS A 99 2.18 6.65 -4.10
N ASP A 100 2.68 6.21 -5.25
CA ASP A 100 2.23 6.66 -6.58
C ASP A 100 0.91 6.00 -7.00
N GLY A 101 0.58 4.85 -6.39
CA GLY A 101 -0.64 4.10 -6.67
C GLY A 101 -1.10 3.24 -5.50
N VAL A 102 -2.34 2.77 -5.60
CA VAL A 102 -3.03 1.97 -4.59
C VAL A 102 -3.74 0.79 -5.23
N SER A 103 -3.93 -0.28 -4.48
CA SER A 103 -4.44 -1.54 -5.04
C SER A 103 -5.92 -1.80 -4.77
N ALA A 104 -6.45 -1.35 -3.63
CA ALA A 104 -7.83 -1.61 -3.28
C ALA A 104 -8.78 -0.65 -4.00
N VAL A 105 -9.77 -1.19 -4.71
CA VAL A 105 -10.78 -0.43 -5.48
C VAL A 105 -11.45 0.68 -4.64
N PRO A 106 -11.91 0.44 -3.40
CA PRO A 106 -12.54 1.49 -2.60
C PRO A 106 -11.58 2.65 -2.27
N GLY A 107 -10.31 2.33 -2.01
CA GLY A 107 -9.28 3.34 -1.75
C GLY A 107 -8.92 4.15 -2.98
N ALA A 108 -8.78 3.48 -4.13
CA ALA A 108 -8.54 4.12 -5.42
C ALA A 108 -9.66 5.11 -5.78
N LYS A 109 -10.93 4.69 -5.61
CA LYS A 109 -12.10 5.54 -5.81
C LYS A 109 -12.08 6.77 -4.90
N LEU A 110 -11.71 6.61 -3.62
CA LEU A 110 -11.65 7.70 -2.65
C LEU A 110 -10.62 8.78 -3.03
N ILE A 111 -9.49 8.39 -3.61
CA ILE A 111 -8.44 9.33 -4.06
C ILE A 111 -8.61 9.78 -5.53
N GLY A 112 -9.67 9.36 -6.21
CA GLY A 112 -9.90 9.68 -7.62
C GLY A 112 -8.84 9.11 -8.57
N LYS A 113 -8.32 7.91 -8.28
CA LYS A 113 -7.32 7.20 -9.11
C LYS A 113 -7.83 5.84 -9.57
N GLU A 114 -7.23 5.34 -10.63
CA GLU A 114 -7.43 3.96 -11.06
C GLU A 114 -6.64 3.01 -10.12
N PRO A 115 -7.24 1.90 -9.67
CA PRO A 115 -6.54 0.91 -8.88
C PRO A 115 -5.47 0.20 -9.73
N VAL A 116 -4.31 -0.07 -9.12
CA VAL A 116 -3.19 -0.73 -9.79
C VAL A 116 -3.09 -2.19 -9.33
N GLY A 117 -2.95 -3.09 -10.29
CA GLY A 117 -2.79 -4.53 -10.06
C GLY A 117 -1.91 -5.17 -11.13
N THR A 118 -1.43 -6.37 -10.81
CA THR A 118 -0.74 -7.26 -11.75
C THR A 118 -1.49 -8.58 -11.83
N MET A 119 -1.05 -9.49 -12.70
CA MET A 119 -1.58 -10.85 -12.68
C MET A 119 -1.25 -11.54 -11.32
N PRO A 120 -2.15 -12.34 -10.75
CA PRO A 120 -1.90 -13.10 -9.51
C PRO A 120 -1.35 -14.50 -9.80
N HIS A 121 -0.66 -15.11 -8.82
CA HIS A 121 -0.22 -16.51 -8.91
C HIS A 121 -1.36 -17.49 -9.21
N ALA A 122 -2.58 -17.23 -8.71
CA ALA A 122 -3.73 -18.09 -8.94
C ALA A 122 -4.04 -18.29 -10.43
N LEU A 123 -3.88 -17.26 -11.27
CA LEU A 123 -4.07 -17.38 -12.72
C LEU A 123 -3.07 -18.36 -13.34
N ILE A 124 -1.80 -18.22 -12.96
CA ILE A 124 -0.71 -19.09 -13.44
C ILE A 124 -0.93 -20.53 -12.99
N LEU A 125 -1.37 -20.75 -11.75
CA LEU A 125 -1.66 -22.07 -11.21
C LEU A 125 -2.85 -22.76 -11.89
N ILE A 126 -3.91 -22.01 -12.21
CA ILE A 126 -5.09 -22.56 -12.92
C ILE A 126 -4.73 -22.98 -14.36
N ILE A 127 -3.92 -22.19 -15.04
CA ILE A 127 -3.48 -22.48 -16.42
C ILE A 127 -2.37 -23.54 -16.44
N GLY A 128 -1.58 -23.64 -15.37
CA GLY A 128 -0.49 -24.60 -15.21
C GLY A 128 0.81 -24.21 -15.92
N ASP A 129 0.89 -23.00 -16.47
CA ASP A 129 2.06 -22.50 -17.21
C ASP A 129 2.09 -20.96 -17.22
N THR A 130 3.24 -20.38 -16.84
CA THR A 130 3.40 -18.92 -16.69
C THR A 130 3.33 -18.19 -18.03
N VAL A 131 3.89 -18.76 -19.09
CA VAL A 131 3.93 -18.15 -20.42
C VAL A 131 2.52 -18.11 -21.01
N LYS A 132 1.81 -19.24 -20.99
CA LYS A 132 0.42 -19.33 -21.42
C LYS A 132 -0.48 -18.41 -20.59
N ALA A 133 -0.25 -18.32 -19.28
CA ALA A 133 -1.01 -17.42 -18.42
C ALA A 133 -0.77 -15.95 -18.75
N THR A 134 0.48 -15.57 -19.03
CA THR A 134 0.83 -14.20 -19.41
C THR A 134 0.22 -13.84 -20.76
N LYS A 135 0.24 -14.78 -21.72
CA LYS A 135 -0.40 -14.61 -23.03
C LYS A 135 -1.92 -14.46 -22.92
N ALA A 136 -2.57 -15.33 -22.16
CA ALA A 136 -4.02 -15.23 -21.91
C ALA A 136 -4.39 -13.88 -21.24
N PHE A 137 -3.54 -13.38 -20.33
CA PHE A 137 -3.71 -12.06 -19.75
C PHE A 137 -3.58 -10.93 -20.80
N ASP A 138 -2.61 -11.02 -21.71
CA ASP A 138 -2.44 -10.05 -22.80
C ASP A 138 -3.64 -10.03 -23.77
N GLU A 139 -4.21 -11.20 -24.09
CA GLU A 139 -5.32 -11.34 -25.04
C GLU A 139 -6.65 -10.82 -24.49
N VAL A 140 -6.90 -10.97 -23.18
CA VAL A 140 -8.21 -10.67 -22.57
C VAL A 140 -8.27 -9.28 -21.94
N ILE A 141 -7.18 -8.80 -21.34
CA ILE A 141 -7.20 -7.55 -20.57
C ILE A 141 -6.99 -6.34 -21.49
N GLU A 142 -7.66 -5.22 -21.21
CA GLU A 142 -7.54 -4.01 -22.01
C GLU A 142 -6.08 -3.53 -22.17
N PRO A 143 -5.65 -3.06 -23.36
CA PRO A 143 -4.26 -2.65 -23.62
C PRO A 143 -3.71 -1.54 -22.70
N ARG A 144 -4.59 -0.73 -22.09
CA ARG A 144 -4.20 0.32 -21.14
C ARG A 144 -3.53 -0.22 -19.87
N VAL A 145 -3.77 -1.49 -19.52
CA VAL A 145 -3.18 -2.13 -18.34
C VAL A 145 -1.78 -2.63 -18.70
N ARG A 146 -0.76 -2.15 -17.99
CA ARG A 146 0.63 -2.60 -18.21
C ARG A 146 0.75 -4.11 -17.97
N ARG A 147 1.38 -4.82 -18.89
CA ARG A 147 1.64 -6.28 -18.76
C ARG A 147 2.83 -6.50 -17.83
N VAL A 148 2.52 -6.83 -16.58
CA VAL A 148 3.52 -7.20 -15.57
C VAL A 148 3.35 -8.65 -15.19
N SER A 149 4.30 -9.49 -15.58
CA SER A 149 4.22 -10.94 -15.36
C SER A 149 4.84 -11.37 -14.03
N LEU A 150 4.18 -12.28 -13.31
CA LEU A 150 4.73 -12.93 -12.11
C LEU A 150 5.54 -14.16 -12.52
N ILE A 151 6.82 -14.17 -12.18
CA ILE A 151 7.76 -15.17 -12.72
C ILE A 151 8.29 -16.18 -11.68
N ASP A 152 7.82 -16.11 -10.44
CA ASP A 152 8.28 -16.93 -9.32
C ASP A 152 7.32 -18.08 -8.95
N THR A 153 6.42 -18.49 -9.87
CA THR A 153 5.40 -19.51 -9.58
C THR A 153 5.92 -20.94 -9.68
N PHE A 154 6.59 -21.31 -10.78
CA PHE A 154 7.03 -22.69 -11.04
C PHE A 154 8.55 -22.80 -11.12
N ASN A 155 9.17 -22.09 -12.07
CA ASN A 155 10.60 -22.16 -12.33
C ASN A 155 11.41 -21.13 -11.53
N ASP A 156 12.73 -21.21 -11.71
CA ASP A 156 13.66 -20.16 -11.30
C ASP A 156 13.37 -18.86 -12.07
N GLU A 157 13.39 -17.75 -11.35
CA GLU A 157 13.01 -16.45 -11.87
C GLU A 157 13.88 -16.01 -13.06
N LYS A 158 15.14 -16.44 -13.13
CA LYS A 158 16.02 -16.13 -14.27
C LYS A 158 15.50 -16.79 -15.55
N ILE A 159 15.12 -18.07 -15.47
CA ILE A 159 14.65 -18.85 -16.62
C ILE A 159 13.29 -18.32 -17.06
N GLU A 160 12.40 -18.11 -16.09
CA GLU A 160 11.03 -17.70 -16.37
C GLU A 160 10.96 -16.26 -16.94
N ALA A 161 11.86 -15.36 -16.52
CA ALA A 161 12.01 -14.04 -17.13
C ALA A 161 12.30 -14.12 -18.63
N LEU A 162 13.19 -15.01 -19.05
CA LEU A 162 13.55 -15.19 -20.47
C LEU A 162 12.39 -15.81 -21.26
N ASN A 163 11.70 -16.80 -20.70
CA ASN A 163 10.56 -17.45 -21.35
C ASN A 163 9.43 -16.45 -21.62
N VAL A 164 9.05 -15.67 -20.61
CA VAL A 164 7.97 -14.68 -20.76
C VAL A 164 8.37 -13.54 -21.68
N ALA A 165 9.62 -13.07 -21.61
CA ALA A 165 10.14 -12.05 -22.53
C ALA A 165 10.17 -12.56 -23.98
N GLY A 166 10.53 -13.82 -24.20
CA GLY A 166 10.53 -14.46 -25.52
C GLY A 166 9.14 -14.56 -26.15
N GLU A 167 8.10 -14.80 -25.34
CA GLU A 167 6.72 -14.91 -25.85
C GLU A 167 6.05 -13.54 -26.05
N LEU A 168 6.16 -12.62 -25.08
CA LEU A 168 5.45 -11.34 -25.14
C LEU A 168 6.22 -10.25 -25.90
N GLY A 169 7.55 -10.38 -26.02
CA GLY A 169 8.41 -9.38 -26.65
C GLY A 169 8.15 -7.97 -26.11
N ASP A 170 7.97 -7.01 -27.02
CA ASP A 170 7.79 -5.60 -26.71
C ASP A 170 6.50 -5.27 -25.94
N LYS A 171 5.55 -6.22 -25.86
CA LYS A 171 4.33 -6.04 -25.06
C LYS A 171 4.58 -6.20 -23.56
N LEU A 172 5.65 -6.88 -23.16
CA LEU A 172 5.98 -7.09 -21.75
C LEU A 172 6.52 -5.78 -21.15
N TYR A 173 5.74 -5.16 -20.26
CA TYR A 173 6.16 -3.92 -19.60
C TYR A 173 7.21 -4.18 -18.51
N ALA A 174 7.00 -5.20 -17.68
CA ALA A 174 7.93 -5.56 -16.61
C ALA A 174 7.72 -7.01 -16.15
N VAL A 175 8.67 -7.52 -15.37
CA VAL A 175 8.51 -8.74 -14.57
C VAL A 175 8.42 -8.38 -13.10
N ARG A 176 7.63 -9.16 -12.35
CA ARG A 176 7.45 -9.03 -10.91
C ARG A 176 8.00 -10.28 -10.21
N LEU A 177 8.81 -10.02 -9.18
CA LEU A 177 9.37 -11.02 -8.30
C LEU A 177 8.63 -10.96 -6.96
N ASP A 178 7.85 -11.98 -6.62
CA ASP A 178 7.25 -12.14 -5.28
C ASP A 178 7.84 -13.33 -4.52
N THR A 179 9.10 -13.66 -4.85
CA THR A 179 9.82 -14.88 -4.45
C THR A 179 9.52 -15.29 -3.01
N PRO A 180 9.11 -16.54 -2.74
CA PRO A 180 8.87 -17.00 -1.38
C PRO A 180 10.07 -16.78 -0.46
N ARG A 181 9.83 -16.49 0.82
CA ARG A 181 10.90 -16.18 1.78
C ARG A 181 11.97 -17.28 1.86
N SER A 182 11.59 -18.55 1.70
CA SER A 182 12.51 -19.70 1.70
C SER A 182 13.50 -19.73 0.52
N ARG A 183 13.22 -18.99 -0.56
CA ARG A 183 14.05 -18.95 -1.78
C ARG A 183 14.84 -17.64 -1.95
N ARG A 184 14.64 -16.65 -1.07
CA ARG A 184 15.38 -15.37 -1.10
C ARG A 184 16.78 -15.48 -0.49
N ALA A 185 17.68 -16.22 -1.12
CA ALA A 185 19.10 -16.14 -0.80
C ALA A 185 19.72 -14.90 -1.50
N GLY A 186 20.32 -13.98 -0.74
CA GLY A 186 21.10 -12.87 -1.30
C GLY A 186 20.41 -11.50 -1.40
N THR A 187 19.08 -11.39 -1.29
CA THR A 187 18.37 -10.08 -1.34
C THR A 187 18.38 -9.33 0.01
N GLY A 188 19.45 -9.46 0.80
CA GLY A 188 19.65 -8.72 2.06
C GLY A 188 18.89 -9.24 3.29
N HIS A 189 18.29 -10.43 3.23
CA HIS A 189 17.68 -11.03 4.43
C HIS A 189 18.76 -11.59 5.35
N ARG A 190 19.09 -10.88 6.45
CA ARG A 190 19.75 -11.53 7.59
C ARG A 190 18.77 -12.56 8.15
N PRO A 191 19.18 -13.83 8.34
CA PRO A 191 18.36 -14.77 9.09
C PRO A 191 18.05 -14.16 10.47
N PRO A 192 16.88 -14.45 11.07
CA PRO A 192 16.64 -14.06 12.45
C PRO A 192 17.83 -14.57 13.27
N ARG A 193 18.52 -13.66 13.97
CA ARG A 193 19.50 -14.10 14.98
C ARG A 193 18.67 -14.92 15.96
N CYS A 194 18.88 -16.23 16.00
CA CYS A 194 18.54 -17.02 17.17
C CYS A 194 19.30 -16.37 18.33
N THR A 195 18.63 -15.51 19.08
CA THR A 195 19.01 -15.24 20.46
C THR A 195 18.72 -16.52 21.21
N SER A 196 19.66 -17.47 21.16
CA SER A 196 19.78 -18.48 22.20
C SER A 196 20.27 -17.77 23.46
N SER A 197 19.39 -17.01 24.07
CA SER A 197 19.46 -16.72 25.50
C SER A 197 18.53 -17.72 26.16
N LEU A 198 19.08 -18.89 26.48
CA LEU A 198 18.56 -19.71 27.56
C LEU A 198 19.67 -19.78 28.63
N PRO A 199 19.29 -19.69 29.92
CA PRO A 199 20.22 -19.69 31.05
C PRO A 199 20.99 -21.00 31.19
#